data_AF-A0A194Q301-F1
#
_entry.id   AF-A0A194Q301-F1
#
_cell.length_a   1.000
_cell.length_b   1.000
_cell.length_c   1.000
_cell.angle_alpha   90.00
_cell.angle_beta   90.00
_cell.angle_gamma   90.00
#
_symmetry.space_group_name_H-M   'P 1'
#
loop_
_entity.id
_entity.type
_entity.pdbx_description
1 polymer ?
#
loop_
_entity_poly.entity_id
_entity_poly.type
_entity_poly.pdbx_seq_one_letter_code
_entity_poly.pdbx_strand_id
1 'polypeptide(L)'
;MSHVDVPLESETHGGEDVAVFARGPQHAMFAGLYEQSQLPHLMAYAACIGPGLHACSAAATHLLAPAVLTAIAFLFLSKLM
;
A
#
# COMPACT_ATOMS: atom_id res chain seq x y z
N MET A 1 -31.93 -10.50 27.64
CA MET A 1 -32.33 -11.37 26.52
C MET A 1 -32.26 -10.53 25.27
N SER A 2 -31.35 -10.86 24.35
CA SER A 2 -31.28 -10.22 23.04
C SER A 2 -32.55 -10.56 22.27
N HIS A 3 -33.08 -9.56 21.57
CA HIS A 3 -34.18 -9.76 20.63
C HIS A 3 -33.69 -10.55 19.42
N VAL A 4 -34.50 -11.48 18.94
CA VAL A 4 -34.25 -12.28 17.73
C VAL A 4 -35.54 -12.25 16.91
N ASP A 5 -35.45 -11.77 15.67
CA ASP A 5 -36.58 -11.67 14.75
C ASP A 5 -36.98 -13.03 14.15
N VAL A 6 -36.02 -13.95 14.00
CA VAL A 6 -36.22 -15.28 13.39
C VAL A 6 -35.53 -16.36 14.25
N PRO A 7 -36.28 -17.30 14.86
CA PRO A 7 -35.69 -18.37 15.66
C PRO A 7 -34.92 -19.36 14.77
N LEU A 8 -33.63 -19.54 15.08
CA LEU A 8 -32.75 -20.52 14.45
C LEU A 8 -31.98 -21.28 15.54
N GLU A 9 -31.64 -22.54 15.27
CA GLU A 9 -30.77 -23.35 16.16
C GLU A 9 -29.35 -22.75 16.28
N SER A 10 -28.93 -22.00 15.26
CA SER A 10 -27.69 -21.21 15.22
C SER A 10 -27.97 -19.89 14.54
N GLU A 11 -27.41 -18.82 15.09
CA GLU A 11 -27.46 -17.50 14.46
C GLU A 11 -26.69 -17.48 13.13
N THR A 12 -27.07 -16.56 12.24
CA THR A 12 -26.39 -16.31 10.97
C THR A 12 -25.46 -15.12 11.10
N HIS A 13 -24.25 -15.20 10.56
CA HIS A 13 -23.32 -14.08 10.64
C HIS A 13 -23.89 -12.78 10.05
N GLY A 14 -23.49 -11.66 10.66
CA GLY A 14 -23.66 -10.33 10.10
C GLY A 14 -22.97 -10.18 8.75
N GLY A 15 -23.62 -9.44 7.85
CA GLY A 15 -23.12 -9.10 6.52
C GLY A 15 -22.66 -7.64 6.42
N GLU A 16 -22.58 -6.93 7.54
CA GLU A 16 -22.10 -5.56 7.60
C GLU A 16 -20.59 -5.43 7.29
N ASP A 17 -20.20 -4.23 6.87
CA ASP A 17 -18.80 -3.88 6.73
C ASP A 17 -18.07 -4.01 8.08
N VAL A 18 -16.84 -4.54 8.04
CA VAL A 18 -16.00 -4.73 9.23
C VAL A 18 -14.85 -3.73 9.29
N ALA A 19 -14.51 -3.29 10.49
CA ALA A 19 -13.41 -2.35 10.70
C ALA A 19 -12.03 -3.01 10.46
N VAL A 20 -11.10 -2.22 9.92
CA VAL A 20 -9.69 -2.59 9.80
C VAL A 20 -8.84 -1.59 10.58
N PHE A 21 -7.92 -2.10 11.40
CA PHE A 21 -6.97 -1.29 12.16
C PHE A 21 -5.55 -1.55 11.65
N ALA A 22 -4.80 -0.48 11.36
CA ALA A 22 -3.43 -0.58 10.84
C ALA A 22 -2.46 0.36 11.57
N ARG A 23 -1.22 -0.10 11.73
CA ARG A 23 -0.09 0.67 12.27
C ARG A 23 1.20 0.21 11.60
N GLY A 24 2.15 1.14 11.38
CA GLY A 24 3.45 0.85 10.78
C GLY A 24 3.62 1.45 9.38
N PRO A 25 4.62 1.01 8.59
CA PRO A 25 4.86 1.51 7.25
C PRO A 25 3.59 1.43 6.38
N GLN A 26 3.28 2.51 5.66
CA GLN A 26 2.12 2.61 4.78
C GLN A 26 0.73 2.42 5.45
N HIS A 27 0.62 2.53 6.78
CA HIS A 27 -0.66 2.35 7.48
C HIS A 27 -1.77 3.30 7.00
N ALA A 28 -1.41 4.46 6.46
CA ALA A 28 -2.35 5.47 5.99
C ALA A 28 -3.21 5.00 4.80
N MET A 29 -2.81 3.94 4.09
CA MET A 29 -3.61 3.37 2.98
C MET A 29 -4.83 2.57 3.47
N PHE A 30 -4.85 2.12 4.72
CA PHE A 30 -5.95 1.38 5.32
C PHE A 30 -7.00 2.34 5.89
N ALA A 31 -7.56 3.18 5.02
CA ALA A 31 -8.53 4.21 5.36
C ALA A 31 -9.67 4.25 4.35
N GLY A 32 -10.84 4.73 4.78
CA GLY A 32 -12.05 4.77 3.96
C GLY A 32 -12.76 3.42 3.87
N LEU A 33 -13.58 3.26 2.82
CA LEU A 33 -14.27 2.03 2.49
C LEU A 33 -13.57 1.35 1.32
N TYR A 34 -13.33 0.05 1.43
CA TYR A 34 -12.73 -0.76 0.37
C TYR A 34 -13.14 -2.22 0.51
N GLU A 35 -13.08 -2.93 -0.61
CA GLU A 35 -13.38 -4.36 -0.69
C GLU A 35 -12.43 -5.19 0.18
N GLN A 36 -12.93 -6.26 0.80
CA GLN A 36 -12.10 -7.16 1.61
C GLN A 36 -10.94 -7.78 0.80
N SER A 37 -11.12 -7.94 -0.52
CA SER A 37 -10.06 -8.42 -1.42
C SER A 37 -8.87 -7.46 -1.57
N GLN A 38 -9.02 -6.19 -1.19
CA GLN A 38 -7.96 -5.20 -1.22
C GLN A 38 -6.95 -5.34 -0.07
N LEU A 39 -7.36 -5.89 1.09
CA LEU A 39 -6.49 -6.14 2.25
C LEU A 39 -5.16 -6.83 1.87
N PRO A 40 -5.17 -8.01 1.21
CA PRO A 40 -3.92 -8.69 0.86
C PRO A 40 -3.07 -7.89 -0.14
N HIS A 41 -3.68 -7.11 -1.02
CA HIS A 41 -2.95 -6.28 -1.99
C HIS A 41 -2.22 -5.12 -1.31
N LEU A 42 -2.87 -4.43 -0.36
CA LEU A 42 -2.24 -3.36 0.42
C LEU A 42 -1.13 -3.90 1.34
N MET A 43 -1.34 -5.07 1.96
CA MET A 43 -0.32 -5.76 2.75
C MET A 43 0.90 -6.13 1.88
N ALA A 44 0.67 -6.70 0.69
CA ALA A 44 1.72 -7.08 -0.25
C ALA A 44 2.51 -5.87 -0.78
N TYR A 45 1.81 -4.78 -1.10
CA TYR A 45 2.43 -3.51 -1.50
C TYR A 45 3.35 -2.96 -0.42
N ALA A 46 2.88 -2.93 0.84
CA ALA A 46 3.64 -2.39 1.98
C ALA A 46 4.84 -3.26 2.34
N ALA A 47 4.71 -4.59 2.24
CA ALA A 47 5.76 -5.55 2.58
C ALA A 47 6.72 -5.90 1.43
N CYS A 48 6.45 -5.42 0.21
CA CYS A 48 7.24 -5.75 -0.99
C CYS A 48 7.30 -7.23 -1.32
N ILE A 49 6.15 -7.91 -1.25
CA ILE A 49 6.05 -9.35 -1.54
C ILE A 49 5.04 -9.61 -2.65
N GLY A 50 5.23 -10.71 -3.38
CA GLY A 50 4.32 -11.14 -4.44
C GLY A 50 4.42 -10.28 -5.72
N PRO A 51 3.50 -10.47 -6.67
CA PRO A 51 3.44 -9.68 -7.89
C PRO A 51 2.78 -8.31 -7.67
N GLY A 52 3.07 -7.35 -8.55
CA GLY A 52 2.39 -6.05 -8.59
C GLY A 52 3.27 -4.87 -8.20
N LEU A 53 2.63 -3.78 -7.75
CA LEU A 53 3.32 -2.57 -7.28
C LEU A 53 3.80 -2.76 -5.84
N HIS A 54 4.94 -2.16 -5.50
CA HIS A 54 5.53 -2.24 -4.16
C HIS A 54 6.07 -0.89 -3.68
N ALA A 55 5.96 -0.62 -2.38
CA ALA A 55 6.45 0.62 -1.77
C ALA A 55 7.97 0.81 -1.93
N CYS A 56 8.75 -0.27 -1.89
CA CYS A 56 10.21 -0.23 -2.04
C CYS A 56 10.69 0.10 -3.45
N SER A 57 9.87 -0.06 -4.48
CA SER A 57 10.26 0.26 -5.86
C SER A 57 10.45 1.77 -6.08
N ALA A 58 9.74 2.61 -5.32
CA ALA A 58 9.85 4.07 -5.42
C ALA A 58 11.15 4.64 -4.82
N ALA A 59 11.85 3.90 -3.94
CA ALA A 59 13.10 4.35 -3.34
C ALA A 59 14.28 4.34 -4.33
N ALA A 60 14.21 3.52 -5.39
CA ALA A 60 15.28 3.42 -6.39
C ALA A 60 15.40 4.67 -7.28
N THR A 61 14.31 5.44 -7.45
CA THR A 61 14.27 6.56 -8.39
C THR A 61 15.06 7.79 -7.90
N HIS A 62 15.23 7.96 -6.58
CA HIS A 62 15.98 9.10 -6.01
C HIS A 62 17.50 8.97 -6.06
N LEU A 63 18.05 7.76 -6.26
CA LEU A 63 19.51 7.55 -6.35
C LEU A 63 20.07 7.87 -7.75
N LEU A 64 19.25 7.81 -8.79
CA LEU A 64 19.66 8.11 -10.17
C LEU A 64 19.72 9.62 -10.46
N ALA A 65 18.92 10.43 -9.78
CA ALA A 65 18.84 11.86 -10.01
C ALA A 65 20.17 12.62 -9.81
N PRO A 66 20.91 12.45 -8.68
CA PRO A 66 22.17 13.19 -8.48
C PRO A 66 23.28 12.72 -9.41
N ALA A 67 23.36 11.42 -9.71
CA ALA A 67 24.39 10.85 -10.60
C ALA A 67 24.19 11.29 -12.06
N VAL A 68 22.95 11.42 -12.51
CA VAL A 68 22.64 11.93 -13.86
C VAL A 68 22.91 13.43 -13.96
N LEU A 69 22.55 14.22 -12.95
CA LEU A 69 22.86 15.66 -12.94
C LEU A 69 24.37 15.94 -12.93
N THR A 70 25.16 15.18 -12.15
CA THR A 70 26.62 15.37 -12.11
C THR A 70 27.27 14.93 -13.42
N ALA A 71 26.80 13.84 -14.03
CA ALA A 71 27.28 13.40 -15.34
C ALA A 71 26.95 14.40 -16.45
N ILE A 72 25.73 14.97 -16.46
CA ILE A 72 25.33 16.01 -17.41
C ILE A 72 26.18 17.28 -17.20
N ALA A 73 26.33 17.75 -15.95
CA ALA A 73 27.15 18.91 -15.65
C ALA A 73 28.61 18.71 -16.05
N PHE A 74 29.18 17.53 -15.81
CA PHE A 74 30.54 17.17 -16.22
C PHE A 74 30.70 17.16 -17.75
N LEU A 75 29.74 16.58 -18.49
CA LEU A 75 29.75 16.56 -19.96
C LEU A 75 29.56 17.95 -20.59
N PHE A 76 28.79 18.84 -19.95
CA PHE A 76 28.66 20.23 -20.38
C PHE A 76 29.94 21.02 -20.10
N LEU A 77 30.58 20.82 -18.94
CA LEU A 77 31.83 21.49 -18.58
C LEU A 77 33.00 21.04 -19.47
N SER A 78 33.06 19.75 -19.81
CA SER A 78 34.11 19.19 -20.68
C SER A 78 33.99 19.58 -22.16
N LYS A 79 32.87 20.19 -22.58
CA LYS A 79 32.70 20.75 -23.95
C LYS A 79 32.87 22.27 -23.99
N LEU A 80 32.94 22.93 -22.84
CA LEU A 80 33.15 24.38 -22.72
C LEU A 80 34.62 24.76 -22.50
N MET A 81 35.45 23.78 -22.14
CA MET A 81 36.92 23.83 -22.18
C MET A 81 37.42 23.24 -23.49
#